data_AF-A0A381V7N3-F1
#
_entry.id   AF-A0A381V7N3-F1
#
_cell.length_a   1.000
_cell.length_b   1.000
_cell.length_c   1.000
_cell.angle_alpha   90.00
_cell.angle_beta   90.00
_cell.angle_gamma   90.00
#
_symmetry.space_group_name_H-M   'P 1'
#
loop_
_entity.id
_entity.type
_entity.pdbx_description
1 polymer ?
#
loop_
_entity_poly.entity_id
_entity_poly.type
_entity_poly.pdbx_seq_one_letter_code
_entity_poly.pdbx_strand_id
1 'polypeptide(L)'
;MGTGFTIDTCLKVARFGIHSVLSLGDDEMIERVREYHSREYGFDYEEIAGGSGDHRARRITAYLNQLNLLVNDQFEILRHQPFETEEDITRYFTLLPEGQLK
;
A
#
# COMPACT_ATOMS: atom_id res chain seq x y z
N MET A 1 -7.39 -17.90 -2.21
CA MET A 1 -6.34 -16.87 -2.34
C MET A 1 -6.00 -16.38 -0.93
N GLY A 2 -4.72 -16.36 -0.55
CA GLY A 2 -4.30 -16.07 0.82
C GLY A 2 -4.53 -14.60 1.18
N THR A 3 -5.12 -14.35 2.34
CA THR A 3 -5.43 -13.01 2.89
C THR A 3 -4.19 -12.12 2.96
N GLY A 4 -3.00 -12.68 3.18
CA GLY A 4 -1.75 -11.92 3.21
C GLY A 4 -1.27 -11.40 1.87
N PHE A 5 -1.58 -12.12 0.79
CA PHE A 5 -1.15 -11.73 -0.54
C PHE A 5 -1.88 -10.47 -1.02
N THR A 6 -3.16 -10.34 -0.68
CA THR A 6 -3.99 -9.21 -1.14
C THR A 6 -3.67 -7.91 -0.40
N ILE A 7 -3.37 -7.98 0.90
CA ILE A 7 -3.04 -6.81 1.72
C ILE A 7 -1.77 -6.11 1.22
N ASP A 8 -0.72 -6.87 0.96
CA ASP A 8 0.58 -6.37 0.49
C ASP A 8 0.55 -5.95 -0.99
N THR A 9 -0.24 -6.63 -1.82
CA THR A 9 -0.38 -6.27 -3.25
C THR A 9 -0.83 -4.82 -3.44
N CYS A 10 -1.72 -4.30 -2.58
CA CYS A 10 -2.20 -2.93 -2.67
C CYS A 10 -1.05 -1.91 -2.64
N LEU A 11 -0.08 -2.06 -1.73
CA LEU A 11 1.05 -1.15 -1.65
C LEU A 11 1.95 -1.25 -2.90
N LYS A 12 2.12 -2.45 -3.45
CA LYS A 12 3.04 -2.70 -4.57
C LYS A 12 2.59 -2.12 -5.90
N VAL A 13 1.27 -2.08 -6.16
CA VAL A 13 0.73 -1.72 -7.47
C VAL A 13 0.03 -0.37 -7.50
N ALA A 14 -0.30 0.22 -6.34
CA ALA A 14 -1.09 1.45 -6.27
C ALA A 14 -0.43 2.65 -6.96
N ARG A 15 0.91 2.79 -6.90
CA ARG A 15 1.63 3.87 -7.61
C ARG A 15 1.41 3.85 -9.13
N PHE A 16 1.02 2.70 -9.69
CA PHE A 16 0.71 2.57 -11.11
C PHE A 16 -0.76 2.82 -11.45
N GLY A 17 -1.59 3.22 -10.49
CA GLY A 17 -3.04 3.41 -10.69
C GLY A 17 -3.81 2.10 -10.90
N ILE A 18 -3.21 0.95 -10.55
CA ILE A 18 -3.85 -0.36 -10.68
C ILE A 18 -4.81 -0.59 -9.50
N HIS A 19 -6.07 -0.87 -9.82
CA HIS A 19 -7.06 -1.24 -8.81
C HIS A 19 -6.74 -2.61 -8.19
N SER A 20 -6.70 -2.68 -6.86
CA SER A 20 -6.50 -3.90 -6.08
C SER A 20 -7.55 -4.02 -4.97
N VAL A 21 -7.70 -5.22 -4.42
CA VAL A 21 -8.64 -5.53 -3.33
C VAL A 21 -7.85 -5.85 -2.07
N LEU A 22 -8.22 -5.23 -0.96
CA LEU A 22 -7.64 -5.47 0.35
C LEU A 22 -8.65 -6.18 1.26
N SER A 23 -8.24 -7.30 1.88
CA SER A 23 -9.10 -8.01 2.84
C SER A 23 -9.06 -7.35 4.22
N LEU A 24 -10.22 -6.96 4.75
CA LEU A 24 -10.40 -6.41 6.11
C LEU A 24 -10.93 -7.45 7.12
N GLY A 25 -10.93 -8.73 6.73
CA GLY A 25 -11.51 -9.82 7.52
C GLY A 25 -10.69 -10.20 8.75
N ASP A 26 -9.38 -9.97 8.73
CA ASP A 26 -8.44 -10.40 9.76
C ASP A 26 -7.59 -9.21 10.21
N ASP A 27 -7.92 -8.63 11.37
CA ASP A 27 -7.21 -7.47 11.91
C ASP A 27 -5.87 -7.82 12.55
N GLU A 28 -5.67 -9.05 13.01
CA GLU A 28 -4.36 -9.50 13.51
C GLU A 28 -3.35 -9.58 12.37
N MET A 29 -3.78 -10.09 11.21
CA MET A 29 -2.96 -10.08 10.02
C MET A 29 -2.62 -8.66 9.57
N ILE A 30 -3.60 -7.76 9.56
CA ILE A 30 -3.38 -6.35 9.20
C ILE A 30 -2.34 -5.71 10.13
N GLU A 31 -2.43 -5.98 11.44
CA GLU A 31 -1.50 -5.44 12.41
C GLU A 31 -0.06 -5.97 12.21
N ARG A 32 0.10 -7.25 11.88
CA ARG A 32 1.41 -7.83 11.54
C ARG A 32 2.00 -7.23 10.26
N VAL A 33 1.17 -6.99 9.24
CA VAL A 33 1.63 -6.35 8.00
C VAL A 33 1.99 -4.87 8.25
N ARG A 34 1.22 -4.17 9.09
CA ARG A 34 1.53 -2.81 9.54
C ARG A 34 2.87 -2.77 10.27
N GLU A 35 3.14 -3.70 11.18
CA GLU A 35 4.44 -3.83 11.86
C GLU A 35 5.59 -4.03 10.86
N TYR A 36 5.42 -4.94 9.89
CA TYR A 36 6.41 -5.22 8.86
C TYR A 36 6.75 -3.96 8.04
N HIS A 37 5.76 -3.26 7.49
CA HIS A 37 6.01 -2.05 6.71
C HIS A 37 6.48 -0.88 7.58
N SER A 38 6.06 -0.79 8.84
CA SER A 38 6.58 0.24 9.74
C SER A 38 8.10 0.09 9.93
N ARG A 39 8.60 -1.15 10.07
CA ARG A 39 10.04 -1.42 10.15
C ARG A 39 10.75 -1.16 8.82
N GLU A 40 10.16 -1.58 7.71
CA GLU A 40 10.73 -1.43 6.36
C GLU A 40 10.92 0.05 5.97
N TYR A 41 9.93 0.90 6.29
CA TYR A 41 9.90 2.30 5.89
C TYR A 41 10.24 3.28 7.03
N GLY A 42 10.59 2.77 8.22
CA GLY A 42 11.05 3.59 9.36
C GLY A 42 9.95 4.41 10.05
N PHE A 43 8.71 3.92 10.09
CA PHE A 43 7.64 4.56 10.86
C PHE A 43 7.69 4.17 12.33
N ASP A 44 7.28 5.10 13.20
CA ASP A 44 6.98 4.80 14.59
C ASP A 44 5.84 3.77 14.67
N TYR A 45 6.10 2.67 15.39
CA TYR A 45 5.16 1.57 15.54
C TYR A 45 4.86 1.32 17.02
N GLU A 46 3.60 1.53 17.39
CA GLU A 46 3.02 1.09 18.66
C GLU A 46 1.98 0.00 18.38
N GLU A 47 2.13 -1.17 18.99
CA GLU A 47 1.21 -2.29 18.81
C GLU A 47 -0.17 -1.96 19.39
N ILE A 48 -1.22 -2.20 18.60
CA ILE A 48 -2.60 -2.12 19.10
C ILE A 48 -2.98 -3.50 19.63
N ALA A 49 -2.88 -3.71 20.95
CA ALA A 49 -3.16 -4.99 21.58
C ALA A 49 -4.64 -5.43 21.44
N GLY A 50 -4.83 -6.74 21.27
CA GLY A 50 -6.15 -7.37 21.24
C GLY A 50 -6.88 -7.20 22.58
N GLY A 51 -8.20 -7.09 22.54
CA GLY A 51 -9.03 -6.93 23.75
C GLY A 51 -9.14 -5.49 24.28
N SER A 52 -8.46 -4.52 23.68
CA SER A 52 -8.77 -3.10 23.88
C SER A 52 -10.07 -2.72 23.15
N GLY A 53 -10.83 -1.76 23.68
CA GLY A 53 -12.03 -1.26 23.01
C GLY A 53 -11.71 -0.82 21.57
N ASP A 54 -12.52 -1.28 20.61
CA ASP A 54 -12.38 -0.99 19.18
C ASP A 54 -11.02 -1.34 18.55
N HIS A 55 -10.26 -2.29 19.11
CA HIS A 55 -8.95 -2.68 18.59
C HIS A 55 -8.96 -2.98 17.09
N ARG A 56 -9.99 -3.68 16.60
CA ARG A 56 -10.15 -4.03 15.18
C ARG A 56 -10.25 -2.80 14.30
N ALA A 57 -11.12 -1.85 14.64
CA ALA A 57 -11.28 -0.61 13.88
C ALA A 57 -9.98 0.20 13.90
N ARG A 58 -9.35 0.32 15.07
CA ARG A 58 -8.08 1.05 15.24
C ARG A 58 -6.95 0.46 14.41
N ARG A 59 -6.77 -0.86 14.40
CA ARG A 59 -5.76 -1.57 13.57
C ARG A 59 -5.97 -1.30 12.09
N ILE A 60 -7.21 -1.47 11.62
CA ILE A 60 -7.58 -1.21 10.22
C ILE A 60 -7.30 0.24 9.85
N THR A 61 -7.77 1.20 10.65
CA THR A 61 -7.55 2.63 10.40
C THR A 61 -6.06 2.99 10.39
N ALA A 62 -5.29 2.52 11.37
CA ALA A 62 -3.86 2.79 11.46
C ALA A 62 -3.12 2.27 10.22
N TYR A 63 -3.45 1.06 9.77
CA TYR A 63 -2.86 0.49 8.57
C TYR A 63 -3.27 1.24 7.28
N LEU A 64 -4.55 1.57 7.11
CA LEU A 64 -5.00 2.33 5.93
C LEU A 64 -4.38 3.74 5.86
N ASN A 65 -4.18 4.39 7.00
CA ASN A 65 -3.48 5.67 7.07
C ASN A 65 -2.02 5.53 6.63
N GLN A 66 -1.30 4.53 7.14
CA GLN A 66 0.07 4.24 6.73
C GLN A 66 0.16 3.92 5.23
N LEU A 67 -0.73 3.08 4.73
CA LEU A 67 -0.81 2.72 3.32
C LEU A 67 -1.02 3.96 2.46
N ASN A 68 -1.93 4.86 2.85
CA ASN A 68 -2.16 6.11 2.13
C ASN A 68 -0.89 7.00 2.09
N LEU A 69 -0.16 7.12 3.20
CA LEU A 69 1.09 7.89 3.21
C LEU A 69 2.13 7.29 2.26
N LEU A 70 2.34 5.98 2.32
CA LEU A 70 3.31 5.28 1.49
C LEU A 70 2.98 5.35 -0.01
N VAL A 71 1.71 5.19 -0.37
CA VAL A 71 1.29 5.27 -1.78
C VAL A 71 1.49 6.68 -2.33
N ASN A 72 1.18 7.72 -1.55
CA ASN A 72 1.42 9.10 -1.97
C ASN A 72 2.91 9.40 -2.14
N ASP A 73 3.75 8.92 -1.21
CA ASP A 73 5.21 9.08 -1.31
C ASP A 73 5.78 8.37 -2.55
N GLN A 74 5.40 7.11 -2.77
CA GLN A 74 5.78 6.35 -3.96
C GLN A 74 5.33 7.02 -5.26
N PHE A 75 4.14 7.62 -5.25
CA PHE A 75 3.63 8.35 -6.41
C PHE A 75 4.38 9.66 -6.66
N GLU A 76 4.74 10.41 -5.61
CA GLU A 76 5.58 11.59 -5.76
C GLU A 76 6.98 11.22 -6.27
N ILE A 77 7.59 10.15 -5.76
CA ILE A 77 8.86 9.63 -6.30
C ILE A 77 8.71 9.31 -7.80
N LEU A 78 7.66 8.56 -8.16
CA LEU A 78 7.36 8.20 -9.54
C LEU A 78 7.26 9.44 -10.45
N ARG A 79 6.61 10.51 -9.99
CA ARG A 79 6.44 11.76 -10.76
C ARG A 79 7.75 12.51 -11.02
N HIS A 80 8.76 12.31 -10.18
CA HIS A 80 10.07 12.98 -10.29
C HIS A 80 11.14 12.10 -10.93
N GLN A 81 10.81 10.86 -11.33
CA GLN A 81 11.75 9.96 -12.00
C GLN A 81 12.05 10.42 -13.45
N PRO A 82 13.28 10.19 -13.94
CA PRO A 82 13.62 10.39 -15.34
C PRO A 82 12.98 9.30 -16.23
N PHE A 83 12.66 9.64 -17.47
CA PHE A 83 12.08 8.70 -18.44
C PHE A 83 13.16 7.80 -19.08
N GLU A 84 13.72 6.89 -18.29
CA GLU A 84 14.70 5.90 -18.74
C GLU A 84 14.09 4.50 -18.84
N THR A 85 14.67 3.60 -19.64
CA THR A 85 14.07 2.31 -20.02
C THR A 85 13.83 1.35 -18.84
N GLU A 86 14.48 1.57 -17.70
CA GLU A 86 14.37 0.75 -16.50
C GLU A 86 13.58 1.42 -15.35
N GLU A 87 13.17 2.68 -15.53
CA GLU A 87 12.50 3.44 -14.48
C GLU A 87 11.00 3.13 -14.40
N ASP A 88 10.46 3.19 -13.19
CA ASP A 88 9.05 2.88 -12.92
C ASP A 88 8.11 3.85 -13.65
N ILE A 89 8.52 5.09 -13.90
CA ILE A 89 7.74 6.07 -14.69
C ILE A 89 7.54 5.58 -16.13
N THR A 90 8.56 5.01 -16.77
CA THR A 90 8.45 4.45 -18.13
C THR A 90 7.53 3.24 -18.13
N ARG A 91 7.63 2.39 -17.11
CA ARG A 91 6.72 1.27 -16.89
C ARG A 91 5.27 1.73 -16.73
N TYR A 92 5.02 2.79 -15.96
CA TYR A 92 3.69 3.37 -15.77
C TYR A 92 3.03 3.69 -17.12
N PHE A 93 3.72 4.42 -17.99
CA PHE A 93 3.19 4.79 -19.30
C PHE A 93 3.02 3.59 -20.24
N THR A 94 3.87 2.56 -20.11
CA THR A 94 3.74 1.31 -20.88
C THR A 94 2.52 0.48 -20.46
N LEU A 95 2.07 0.62 -19.21
CA LEU A 95 0.87 -0.06 -18.69
C LEU A 95 -0.44 0.63 -19.06
N LEU A 96 -0.40 1.86 -19.58
CA LEU A 96 -1.60 2.56 -20.02
C LEU A 96 -2.20 1.88 -21.26
N PRO A 97 -3.54 1.85 -21.38
CA PRO A 97 -4.20 1.25 -22.53
C PRO A 97 -3.86 2.03 -23.82
N GLU A 98 -3.68 1.31 -24.93
CA GLU A 98 -3.51 1.91 -26.25
C GLU A 98 -4.82 2.59 -26.69
N GLY A 99 -4.85 3.93 -26.64
CA GLY A 99 -6.02 4.71 -27.06
C GLY A 99 -5.95 6.18 -26.65
N GLN A 100 -6.83 7.01 -27.21
CA GLN A 100 -7.02 8.38 -26.72
C GLN A 100 -7.63 8.33 -25.32
N LEU A 101 -6.98 9.01 -24.37
CA LEU A 101 -7.58 9.37 -23.09
C LEU A 101 -8.87 10.14 -23.39
N LYS A 102 -10.02 9.58 -23.00
CA LYS A 102 -11.34 10.20 -23.19
C LYS A 102 -11.53 11.39 -22.28
#